data_AF-A0A968EFU1-F1
#
_entry.id   AF-A0A968EFU1-F1
#
_cell.length_a   1.000
_cell.length_b   1.000
_cell.length_c   1.000
_cell.angle_alpha   90.00
_cell.angle_beta   90.00
_cell.angle_gamma   90.00
#
_symmetry.space_group_name_H-M   'P 1'
#
loop_
_entity.id
_entity.type
_entity.pdbx_description
1 polymer ?
#
loop_
_entity_poly.entity_id
_entity_poly.type
_entity_poly.pdbx_seq_one_letter_code
_entity_poly.pdbx_strand_id
1 'polypeptide(L)'
;MPNYDYRCQDCGRRVRYFFTYEEYDSAEPTCKQCGSKAVRRLIGRVALAKSEESRLDTMDPDKMMAGLDEDDPKSLGRFMRQMSQEMGEDMGDEFNE
;
A
#
# COMPACT_ATOMS: atom_id res chain seq x y z
N MET A 1 -7.24 -20.83 -6.25
CA MET A 1 -7.13 -20.79 -4.78
C MET A 1 -6.15 -19.68 -4.40
N PRO A 2 -6.64 -18.57 -3.83
CA PRO A 2 -5.79 -17.44 -3.44
C PRO A 2 -4.93 -17.72 -2.20
N ASN A 3 -3.79 -17.03 -2.14
CA ASN A 3 -2.95 -16.97 -0.94
C ASN A 3 -3.43 -15.82 -0.04
N TYR A 4 -3.53 -16.10 1.26
CA TYR A 4 -3.87 -15.11 2.27
C TYR A 4 -2.72 -14.95 3.25
N ASP A 5 -2.18 -13.72 3.32
CA ASP A 5 -1.12 -13.38 4.26
C ASP A 5 -1.73 -12.90 5.59
N TYR A 6 -1.16 -13.37 6.70
CA TYR A 6 -1.55 -13.01 8.07
C TYR A 6 -0.32 -12.63 8.89
N ARG A 7 -0.53 -11.86 9.95
CA ARG A 7 0.46 -11.55 10.99
C ARG A 7 -0.02 -12.09 12.33
N CYS A 8 0.81 -12.88 12.99
CA CYS A 8 0.57 -13.27 14.38
C CYS A 8 0.79 -12.08 15.31
N GLN A 9 -0.13 -11.86 16.25
CA GLN A 9 -0.05 -10.78 17.23
C GLN A 9 0.90 -11.14 18.39
N ASP A 10 1.11 -12.43 18.70
CA ASP A 10 2.01 -12.84 19.78
C ASP A 10 3.48 -12.93 19.35
N CYS A 11 3.78 -13.66 18.27
CA CYS A 11 5.16 -13.84 17.81
C CYS A 11 5.59 -12.85 16.72
N GLY A 12 4.67 -12.00 16.23
CA GLY A 12 4.94 -10.99 15.20
C GLY A 12 5.22 -11.54 13.79
N ARG A 13 5.38 -12.86 13.63
CA ARG A 13 5.75 -13.49 12.35
C ARG A 13 4.62 -13.41 11.33
N ARG A 14 5.01 -13.24 10.06
CA ARG A 14 4.12 -13.35 8.91
C ARG A 14 3.92 -14.84 8.57
N VAL A 15 2.67 -15.23 8.32
CA VAL A 15 2.30 -16.59 7.93
C VAL A 15 1.34 -16.54 6.76
N ARG A 16 1.47 -17.50 5.84
CA ARG A 16 0.65 -17.60 4.63
C ARG A 16 -0.22 -18.85 4.67
N TYR A 17 -1.48 -18.68 4.32
CA TYR A 17 -2.44 -19.76 4.14
C TYR A 17 -2.94 -19.81 2.71
N PHE A 18 -3.31 -21.00 2.29
CA PHE A 18 -3.89 -21.26 1.00
C PHE A 18 -5.29 -21.81 1.27
N PHE A 19 -6.30 -21.06 0.87
CA PHE A 19 -7.70 -21.44 1.06
C PHE A 19 -8.42 -21.33 -0.29
N THR A 20 -9.40 -22.17 -0.51
CA THR A 20 -10.47 -21.88 -1.48
C THR A 20 -11.33 -20.72 -0.97
N TYR A 21 -12.21 -20.21 -1.83
CA TYR A 21 -13.20 -19.23 -1.41
C TYR A 21 -14.16 -19.80 -0.36
N GLU A 22 -14.58 -21.06 -0.50
CA GLU A 22 -15.50 -21.73 0.44
C GLU A 22 -14.83 -21.99 1.80
N GLU A 23 -13.55 -22.36 1.80
CA GLU A 23 -12.77 -22.58 3.03
C GLU A 23 -12.52 -21.26 3.78
N TYR A 24 -12.38 -20.14 3.07
CA TYR A 24 -12.02 -18.86 3.68
C TYR A 24 -13.07 -18.37 4.69
N ASP A 25 -14.37 -18.52 4.40
CA ASP A 25 -15.45 -18.04 5.28
C ASP A 25 -15.55 -18.81 6.60
N SER A 26 -15.13 -20.08 6.62
CA SER A 26 -15.15 -20.93 7.82
C SER A 26 -13.75 -21.15 8.44
N ALA A 27 -12.71 -20.54 7.88
CA ALA A 27 -11.34 -20.75 8.33
C ALA A 27 -11.07 -20.09 9.69
N GLU A 28 -10.54 -20.88 10.63
CA GLU A 28 -9.95 -20.41 11.88
C GLU A 28 -8.42 -20.59 11.86
N PRO A 29 -7.68 -19.73 11.13
CA PRO A 29 -6.24 -19.90 10.98
C PRO A 29 -5.50 -19.70 12.31
N THR A 30 -4.58 -20.62 12.61
CA THR A 30 -3.67 -20.54 13.76
C THR A 30 -2.24 -20.37 13.29
N CYS A 31 -1.45 -19.56 13.99
CA CYS A 31 -0.07 -19.27 13.62
C CYS A 31 0.75 -20.56 13.50
N LYS A 32 1.29 -20.84 12.30
CA LYS A 32 2.15 -22.01 12.03
C LYS A 32 3.50 -22.01 12.78
N GLN A 33 3.78 -20.99 13.59
CA GLN A 33 5.06 -20.79 14.26
C GLN A 33 4.96 -20.93 15.78
N CYS A 34 3.91 -20.40 16.40
CA CYS A 34 3.69 -20.47 17.85
C CYS A 34 2.34 -21.08 18.26
N GLY A 35 1.48 -21.44 17.30
CA GLY A 35 0.17 -22.04 17.56
C GLY A 35 -0.92 -21.05 18.01
N SER A 36 -0.61 -19.77 18.19
CA SER A 36 -1.60 -18.78 18.62
C SER A 36 -2.75 -18.61 17.62
N LYS A 37 -3.96 -18.43 18.16
CA LYS A 37 -5.17 -18.03 17.41
C LYS A 37 -5.22 -16.53 17.11
N ALA A 38 -4.41 -15.71 17.79
CA ALA A 38 -4.36 -14.26 17.58
C ALA A 38 -3.56 -13.95 16.31
N VAL A 39 -4.19 -14.15 15.16
CA VAL A 39 -3.66 -13.78 13.85
C VAL A 39 -4.57 -12.75 13.18
N ARG A 40 -3.97 -11.80 12.46
CA ARG A 40 -4.70 -10.77 11.72
C ARG A 40 -4.34 -10.83 10.25
N ARG A 41 -5.34 -10.77 9.37
CA ARG A 41 -5.12 -10.72 7.92
C ARG A 41 -4.35 -9.45 7.56
N LEU A 42 -3.37 -9.61 6.68
CA LEU A 42 -2.63 -8.52 6.06
C LEU A 42 -3.14 -8.33 4.64
N ILE A 43 -3.71 -7.17 4.37
CA ILE A 43 -4.05 -6.75 3.02
C ILE A 43 -2.83 -6.00 2.48
N GLY A 44 -2.31 -6.44 1.34
CA GLY A 44 -1.18 -5.81 0.66
C GLY A 44 -1.53 -4.42 0.12
N ARG A 45 -0.56 -3.76 -0.52
CA ARG A 45 -0.82 -2.55 -1.29
C ARG A 45 -1.83 -2.87 -2.41
N VAL A 46 -2.82 -2.02 -2.58
CA VAL A 46 -3.85 -2.14 -3.63
C VAL A 46 -3.75 -0.94 -4.56
N ALA A 47 -3.96 -1.17 -5.86
CA ALA A 47 -4.14 -0.10 -6.83
C ALA A 47 -5.64 0.16 -6.98
N LEU A 48 -6.05 1.43 -6.86
CA LEU A 48 -7.42 1.87 -7.07
C LEU A 48 -7.48 2.62 -8.40
N ALA A 49 -8.40 2.23 -9.28
CA ALA A 49 -8.67 3.00 -10.49
C ALA A 49 -9.29 4.35 -10.09
N LYS A 50 -8.66 5.45 -10.49
CA LYS A 50 -9.17 6.81 -10.30
C LYS A 50 -10.00 7.22 -11.52
N SER A 51 -11.04 8.02 -11.32
CA SER A 51 -11.76 8.69 -12.42
C SER A 51 -10.89 9.74 -13.07
N GLU A 52 -11.17 10.09 -14.33
CA GLU A 52 -10.49 11.17 -15.05
C GLU A 52 -10.62 12.51 -14.29
N GLU A 53 -11.79 12.80 -13.75
CA GLU A 53 -12.03 13.99 -12.90
C GLU A 53 -11.13 14.00 -11.66
N SER A 54 -11.01 12.87 -10.96
CA SER A 54 -10.13 12.78 -9.77
C SER A 54 -8.65 12.89 -10.13
N ARG A 55 -8.26 12.45 -11.33
CA ARG A 55 -6.89 12.67 -11.85
C ARG A 55 -6.65 14.15 -12.11
N LEU A 56 -7.56 14.82 -12.82
CA LEU A 56 -7.47 16.26 -13.10
C LEU A 56 -7.45 17.10 -11.82
N ASP A 57 -8.27 16.76 -10.83
CA ASP A 57 -8.29 17.41 -9.52
C ASP A 57 -6.97 17.24 -8.75
N THR A 58 -6.25 16.14 -8.97
CA THR A 58 -4.91 15.91 -8.38
C THR A 58 -3.83 16.74 -9.08
N MET A 59 -4.04 17.11 -10.36
CA MET A 59 -3.15 17.94 -11.16
C MET A 59 -3.39 19.45 -10.99
N ASP A 60 -4.34 19.84 -10.13
CA ASP A 60 -4.60 21.24 -9.85
C ASP A 60 -3.39 21.88 -9.13
N PRO A 61 -2.78 22.93 -9.71
CA PRO A 61 -1.54 23.51 -9.19
C PRO A 61 -1.73 24.13 -7.80
N ASP A 62 -2.91 24.68 -7.49
CA ASP A 62 -3.18 25.20 -6.15
C ASP A 62 -3.20 24.07 -5.11
N LYS A 63 -3.74 22.90 -5.47
CA LYS A 63 -3.71 21.70 -4.61
C LYS A 63 -2.33 21.06 -4.52
N MET A 64 -1.57 21.02 -5.61
CA MET A 64 -0.21 20.48 -5.61
C MET A 64 0.74 21.32 -4.77
N MET A 65 0.52 22.65 -4.72
CA MET A 65 1.31 23.59 -3.93
C MET A 65 0.77 23.80 -2.51
N ALA A 66 -0.48 23.39 -2.22
CA ALA A 66 -1.10 23.44 -0.90
C ALA A 66 -0.42 22.47 0.08
N GLY A 67 0.73 22.88 0.62
CA GLY A 67 1.55 22.10 1.53
C GLY A 67 3.00 21.94 1.09
N LEU A 68 3.42 22.58 0.00
CA LEU A 68 4.83 22.70 -0.36
C LEU A 68 5.50 23.69 0.61
N ASP A 69 6.43 23.17 1.41
CA ASP A 69 7.30 23.97 2.25
C ASP A 69 8.64 24.12 1.51
N GLU A 70 8.85 25.26 0.85
CA GLU A 70 10.01 25.52 -0.02
C GLU A 70 11.35 25.39 0.71
N ASP A 71 11.35 25.48 2.06
CA ASP A 71 12.53 25.33 2.91
C ASP A 71 12.77 23.88 3.37
N ASP A 72 11.84 22.94 3.11
CA ASP A 72 11.98 21.52 3.45
C ASP A 72 12.32 20.65 2.21
N PRO A 73 13.56 20.11 2.09
CA PRO A 73 13.94 19.27 0.95
C PRO A 73 13.10 17.98 0.82
N LYS A 74 12.45 17.51 1.91
CA LYS A 74 11.55 16.35 1.85
C LYS A 74 10.18 16.69 1.25
N SER A 75 9.75 17.95 1.35
CA SER A 75 8.51 18.42 0.74
C SER A 75 8.68 18.49 -0.78
N LEU A 76 9.80 19.06 -1.26
CA LEU A 76 10.20 19.09 -2.66
C LEU A 76 10.35 17.68 -3.25
N GLY A 77 11.00 16.77 -2.52
CA GLY A 77 11.16 15.38 -2.97
C GLY A 77 9.81 14.65 -3.16
N ARG A 78 8.83 14.90 -2.28
CA ARG A 78 7.47 14.36 -2.41
C ARG A 78 6.74 14.96 -3.61
N PHE A 79 6.84 16.28 -3.80
CA PHE A 79 6.26 16.98 -4.95
C PHE A 79 6.82 16.46 -6.28
N MET A 80 8.14 16.30 -6.40
CA MET A 80 8.79 15.76 -7.60
C MET A 80 8.34 14.34 -7.93
N ARG A 81 8.25 13.45 -6.93
CA ARG A 81 7.76 12.07 -7.13
C ARG A 81 6.29 12.03 -7.56
N GLN A 82 5.46 12.92 -7.01
CA GLN A 82 4.05 13.02 -7.37
C GLN A 82 3.87 13.53 -8.80
N MET A 83 4.62 14.56 -9.21
CA MET A 83 4.61 15.06 -10.59
C MET A 83 5.08 14.01 -11.61
N SER A 84 6.18 13.29 -11.31
CA SER A 84 6.67 12.21 -12.19
C SER A 84 5.63 11.10 -12.39
N GLN A 85 4.96 10.67 -11.33
CA GLN A 85 3.90 9.65 -11.41
C GLN A 85 2.70 10.09 -12.25
N GLU A 86 2.31 11.37 -12.18
CA GLU A 86 1.17 11.91 -12.93
C GLU A 86 1.52 12.25 -14.39
N MET A 87 2.77 12.65 -14.69
CA MET A 87 3.25 12.87 -16.07
C MET A 87 3.58 11.56 -16.82
N GLY A 88 3.64 10.43 -16.12
CA GLY A 88 3.94 9.12 -16.71
C GLY A 88 5.38 8.98 -17.20
N GLU A 89 6.26 9.91 -16.82
CA GLU A 89 7.68 9.87 -17.07
C GLU A 89 8.36 9.22 -15.86
N ASP A 90 8.83 7.98 -16.03
CA ASP A 90 9.58 7.25 -15.02
C ASP A 90 10.96 7.91 -14.85
N MET A 91 11.13 8.74 -13.81
CA MET A 91 12.38 9.46 -13.54
C MET A 91 13.54 8.57 -13.03
N GLY A 92 13.39 7.25 -13.12
CA GLY A 92 14.42 6.27 -12.78
C GLY A 92 14.53 6.00 -11.27
N ASP A 93 15.12 4.84 -10.94
CA ASP A 93 15.23 4.29 -9.58
C ASP A 93 15.96 5.19 -8.56
N GLU A 94 16.69 6.22 -9.02
CA GLU A 94 17.40 7.17 -8.15
C GLU A 94 16.46 8.01 -7.27
N PHE A 95 15.17 8.08 -7.61
CA PHE A 95 14.14 8.79 -6.85
C PHE A 95 13.31 7.89 -5.93
N ASN A 96 13.64 6.60 -5.77
CA ASN A 96 12.86 5.64 -4.97
C ASN A 96 13.39 5.37 -3.55
N GLU A 97 14.33 6.16 -3.03
CA GLU A 97 14.89 6.00 -1.68
C GLU A 97 14.12 6.73 -0.56
#